data_AF-A0A928HPD1-F1
#
_entry.id   AF-A0A928HPD1-F1
#
_cell.length_a   1.000
_cell.length_b   1.000
_cell.length_c   1.000
_cell.angle_alpha   90.00
_cell.angle_beta   90.00
_cell.angle_gamma   90.00
#
_symmetry.space_group_name_H-M   'P 1'
#
loop_
_entity.id
_entity.type
_entity.pdbx_description
1 polymer ?
#
loop_
_entity_poly.entity_id
_entity_poly.type
_entity_poly.pdbx_seq_one_letter_code
_entity_poly.pdbx_strand_id
1 'polypeptide(L)'
;MIQKNVRPGAMRVFHKKYLPFIVAEFIKVAPVSYATEEELKSIWRTQTPYDKRVADHIEMQSKVFLTLAFERNDPRRFDIELLDDLTDMMARYLAPYFCQATTPPTPKSVIWERLKHTLFTENESVIRNKQRNEEREQKRAAKLVEQAAEEEKAAQPKQKRVRVIKTANNQSVYAVRIDIPNLTQKVR
;
A
#
# COMPACT_ATOMS: atom_id res chain seq x y z
N MET A 1 13.49 13.38 16.63
CA MET A 1 12.89 12.79 15.41
C MET A 1 13.37 11.36 15.30
N ILE A 2 12.48 10.38 15.42
CA ILE A 2 12.81 8.96 15.21
C ILE A 2 13.10 8.80 13.71
N GLN A 3 14.29 8.34 13.34
CA GLN A 3 14.58 7.99 11.95
C GLN A 3 13.73 6.77 11.60
N LYS A 4 12.61 6.98 10.91
CA LYS A 4 11.85 5.89 10.29
C LYS A 4 12.80 5.18 9.34
N ASN A 5 13.05 3.89 9.56
CA ASN A 5 13.82 3.07 8.63
C ASN A 5 13.04 2.98 7.32
N VAL A 6 13.50 3.72 6.30
CA VAL A 6 12.90 3.71 4.97
C VAL A 6 13.12 2.33 4.35
N ARG A 7 12.06 1.72 3.81
CA ARG A 7 12.20 0.40 3.19
C ARG A 7 13.14 0.42 1.98
N PRO A 8 13.91 -0.67 1.75
CA PRO A 8 14.78 -0.80 0.58
C PRO A 8 14.05 -0.67 -0.76
N GLY A 9 12.77 -1.08 -0.81
CA GLY A 9 11.93 -0.93 -2.00
C GLY A 9 11.71 0.53 -2.38
N ALA A 10 11.40 1.38 -1.40
CA ALA A 10 11.16 2.81 -1.63
C ALA A 10 12.48 3.49 -2.05
N MET A 11 13.58 3.19 -1.36
CA MET A 11 14.92 3.71 -1.71
C MET A 11 15.28 3.41 -3.16
N ARG A 12 15.00 2.18 -3.61
CA ARG A 12 15.28 1.76 -4.98
C ARG A 12 14.45 2.54 -6.00
N VAL A 13 13.15 2.71 -5.76
CA VAL A 13 12.27 3.49 -6.65
C VAL A 13 12.69 4.95 -6.68
N PHE A 14 13.01 5.51 -5.51
CA PHE A 14 13.47 6.89 -5.39
C PHE A 14 14.75 7.13 -6.21
N HIS A 15 15.81 6.37 -5.96
CA HIS A 15 17.09 6.58 -6.64
C HIS A 15 17.09 6.19 -8.12
N LYS A 16 16.41 5.09 -8.49
CA LYS A 16 16.47 4.57 -9.87
C LYS A 16 15.42 5.17 -10.81
N LYS A 17 14.32 5.72 -10.28
CA LYS A 17 13.22 6.22 -11.10
C LYS A 17 12.92 7.70 -10.81
N TYR A 18 12.70 8.06 -9.55
CA TYR A 18 12.27 9.42 -9.22
C TYR A 18 13.35 10.46 -9.45
N LEU A 19 14.58 10.23 -8.94
CA LEU A 19 15.66 11.20 -9.04
C LEU A 19 15.99 11.59 -10.49
N PRO A 20 16.23 10.65 -11.42
CA PRO A 20 16.47 11.01 -12.83
C PRO A 20 15.26 11.73 -13.45
N PHE A 21 14.05 11.27 -13.14
CA PHE A 21 12.82 11.87 -13.65
C PHE A 21 12.66 13.32 -13.23
N ILE A 22 12.73 13.61 -11.93
CA ILE A 22 12.47 14.97 -11.43
C ILE A 22 13.56 15.96 -11.81
N VAL A 23 14.81 15.47 -11.95
CA VAL A 23 15.94 16.27 -12.44
C VAL A 23 15.73 16.62 -13.91
N ALA A 24 15.32 15.67 -14.75
CA ALA A 24 15.00 15.94 -16.15
C ALA A 24 13.83 16.93 -16.28
N GLU A 25 12.78 16.78 -15.46
CA GLU A 25 11.65 17.72 -15.43
C GLU A 25 12.08 19.12 -15.01
N PHE A 26 13.02 19.24 -14.07
CA PHE A 26 13.55 20.52 -13.64
C PHE A 26 14.36 21.22 -14.75
N ILE A 27 15.24 20.49 -15.44
CA ILE A 27 16.03 21.05 -16.56
C ILE A 27 15.14 21.63 -17.66
N LYS A 28 13.98 21.02 -17.92
CA LYS A 28 13.04 21.50 -18.93
C LYS A 28 12.47 22.88 -18.64
N VAL A 29 12.34 23.25 -17.37
CA VAL A 29 11.61 24.46 -16.96
C VAL A 29 12.50 25.50 -16.29
N ALA A 30 13.65 25.10 -15.75
CA ALA A 30 14.58 25.99 -15.07
C ALA A 30 15.72 26.40 -16.01
N PRO A 31 16.09 27.69 -16.09
CA PRO A 31 17.24 28.15 -16.86
C PRO A 31 18.53 27.84 -16.10
N VAL A 32 19.05 26.62 -16.28
CA VAL A 32 20.18 26.12 -15.49
C VAL A 32 21.44 25.87 -16.31
N SER A 33 22.57 26.34 -15.78
CA SER A 33 23.92 26.12 -16.30
C SER A 33 24.68 25.24 -15.32
N TYR A 34 24.75 23.94 -15.60
CA TYR A 34 25.54 22.96 -14.83
C TYR A 34 26.34 22.10 -15.82
N ALA A 35 27.51 21.63 -15.42
CA ALA A 35 28.42 20.89 -16.30
C ALA A 35 28.04 19.40 -16.44
N THR A 36 27.36 18.81 -15.45
CA THR A 36 26.95 17.39 -15.46
C THR A 36 25.57 17.11 -14.85
N GLU A 37 24.98 15.94 -15.19
CA GLU A 37 23.72 15.46 -14.61
C GLU A 37 23.85 15.11 -13.11
N GLU A 38 25.02 14.65 -12.69
CA GLU A 38 25.36 14.30 -11.29
C GLU A 38 25.36 15.53 -10.39
N GLU A 39 25.95 16.63 -10.87
CA GLU A 39 25.92 17.93 -10.20
C GLU A 39 24.48 18.40 -10.05
N LEU A 40 23.68 18.33 -11.12
CA LEU A 40 22.27 18.68 -11.07
C LEU A 40 21.55 17.89 -9.98
N LYS A 41 21.61 16.55 -10.00
CA LYS A 41 20.99 15.66 -9.00
C LYS A 41 21.28 16.08 -7.55
N SER A 42 22.49 16.53 -7.27
CA SER A 42 22.91 16.85 -5.90
C SER A 42 22.60 18.28 -5.48
N ILE A 43 22.83 19.30 -6.33
CA ILE A 43 22.91 20.70 -5.87
C ILE A 43 21.79 21.62 -6.36
N TRP A 44 21.00 21.24 -7.38
CA TRP A 44 20.09 22.19 -8.03
C TRP A 44 19.09 22.83 -7.06
N ARG A 45 18.61 22.05 -6.09
CA ARG A 45 17.61 22.44 -5.09
C ARG A 45 18.07 23.51 -4.11
N THR A 46 19.38 23.63 -3.92
CA THR A 46 19.98 24.58 -2.97
C THR A 46 20.66 25.75 -3.66
N GLN A 47 21.00 25.61 -4.94
CA GLN A 47 21.77 26.63 -5.67
C GLN A 47 20.92 27.40 -6.69
N THR A 48 19.81 26.83 -7.16
CA THR A 48 18.94 27.54 -8.11
C THR A 48 18.00 28.46 -7.33
N PRO A 49 17.87 29.74 -7.74
CA PRO A 49 16.89 30.65 -7.16
C PRO A 49 15.49 30.08 -7.25
N TYR A 50 14.67 30.35 -6.23
CA TYR A 50 13.28 29.94 -6.25
C TYR A 50 12.51 30.66 -7.36
N ASP A 51 11.90 29.86 -8.23
CA ASP A 51 10.87 30.31 -9.15
C ASP A 51 9.58 29.52 -8.88
N LYS A 52 8.47 30.25 -8.71
CA LYS A 52 7.16 29.66 -8.40
C LYS A 52 6.66 28.73 -9.51
N ARG A 53 6.85 29.09 -10.79
CA ARG A 53 6.39 28.26 -11.92
C ARG A 53 7.16 26.96 -11.98
N VAL A 54 8.47 27.01 -11.73
CA VAL A 54 9.32 25.80 -11.63
C VAL A 54 8.87 24.94 -10.45
N ALA A 55 8.60 25.55 -9.29
CA ALA A 55 8.13 24.84 -8.11
C ALA A 55 6.78 24.15 -8.34
N ASP A 56 5.80 24.86 -8.91
CA ASP A 56 4.48 24.33 -9.24
C ASP A 56 4.59 23.15 -10.23
N HIS A 57 5.44 23.27 -11.26
CA HIS A 57 5.70 22.18 -12.22
C HIS A 57 6.30 20.95 -11.55
N ILE A 58 7.31 21.11 -10.70
CA ILE A 58 7.99 20.01 -10.02
C ILE A 58 7.07 19.32 -9.01
N GLU A 59 6.22 20.07 -8.31
CA GLU A 59 5.19 19.51 -7.43
C GLU A 59 4.18 18.68 -8.23
N MET A 60 3.69 19.20 -9.36
CA MET A 60 2.78 18.49 -10.25
C MET A 60 3.41 17.22 -10.81
N GLN A 61 4.63 17.29 -11.34
CA GLN A 61 5.34 16.13 -11.89
C GLN A 61 5.61 15.06 -10.82
N SER A 62 5.85 15.48 -9.57
CA SER A 62 5.97 14.54 -8.45
C SER A 62 4.66 13.79 -8.16
N LYS A 63 3.50 14.45 -8.26
CA LYS A 63 2.19 13.79 -8.17
C LYS A 63 1.94 12.82 -9.32
N VAL A 64 2.29 13.22 -10.55
CA VAL A 64 2.21 12.36 -11.74
C VAL A 64 3.11 11.14 -11.58
N PHE A 65 4.34 11.32 -11.09
CA PHE A 65 5.26 10.22 -10.83
C PHE A 65 4.63 9.17 -9.90
N LEU A 66 4.00 9.57 -8.80
CA LEU A 66 3.34 8.60 -7.89
C LEU A 66 2.21 7.80 -8.56
N THR A 67 1.59 8.35 -9.59
CA THR A 67 0.57 7.65 -10.38
C THR A 67 1.20 6.59 -11.30
N LEU A 68 2.44 6.83 -11.76
CA LEU A 68 3.15 6.05 -12.78
C LEU A 68 4.35 5.25 -12.26
N ALA A 69 4.75 5.43 -11.00
CA ALA A 69 5.97 4.87 -10.41
C ALA A 69 6.02 3.34 -10.48
N PHE A 70 4.83 2.74 -10.47
CA PHE A 70 4.59 1.32 -10.52
C PHE A 70 3.87 0.95 -11.81
N GLU A 71 4.32 -0.12 -12.45
CA GLU A 71 3.66 -0.69 -13.62
C GLU A 71 2.22 -1.08 -13.27
N ARG A 72 1.34 -1.13 -14.27
CA ARG A 72 -0.10 -1.38 -14.05
C ARG A 72 -0.36 -2.67 -13.26
N ASN A 73 0.50 -3.67 -13.42
CA ASN A 73 0.39 -4.99 -12.80
C ASN A 73 1.30 -5.17 -11.57
N ASP A 74 2.06 -4.14 -11.17
CA ASP A 74 2.94 -4.25 -10.02
C ASP A 74 2.12 -4.25 -8.72
N PRO A 75 2.19 -5.32 -7.90
CA PRO A 75 1.42 -5.41 -6.65
C PRO A 75 1.79 -4.30 -5.66
N ARG A 76 3.02 -3.76 -5.73
CA ARG A 76 3.51 -2.69 -4.87
C ARG A 76 2.79 -1.36 -5.08
N ARG A 77 2.05 -1.20 -6.19
CA ARG A 77 1.22 -0.03 -6.46
C ARG A 77 0.15 0.22 -5.38
N PHE A 78 -0.24 -0.82 -4.65
CA PHE A 78 -1.22 -0.76 -3.56
C PHE A 78 -0.59 -0.81 -2.18
N ASP A 79 0.74 -0.93 -2.08
CA ASP A 79 1.46 -0.91 -0.81
C ASP A 79 1.50 0.54 -0.29
N ILE A 80 0.56 0.86 0.60
CA ILE A 80 0.36 2.22 1.13
C ILE A 80 1.54 2.69 1.94
N GLU A 81 2.15 1.79 2.70
CA GLU A 81 3.32 2.15 3.45
C GLU A 81 4.48 2.46 2.49
N LEU A 82 4.64 1.71 1.38
CA LEU A 82 5.74 1.92 0.43
C LEU A 82 5.58 3.26 -0.26
N LEU A 83 4.33 3.61 -0.59
CA LEU A 83 3.98 4.93 -1.09
C LEU A 83 4.29 6.02 -0.05
N ASP A 84 3.96 5.83 1.23
CA ASP A 84 4.30 6.79 2.29
C ASP A 84 5.82 7.00 2.43
N ASP A 85 6.60 5.92 2.42
CA ASP A 85 8.06 6.00 2.47
C ASP A 85 8.62 6.74 1.24
N LEU A 86 8.08 6.46 0.05
CA LEU A 86 8.49 7.10 -1.19
C LEU A 86 8.15 8.59 -1.21
N THR A 87 6.92 8.97 -0.82
CA THR A 87 6.52 10.38 -0.72
C THR A 87 7.33 11.14 0.32
N ASP A 88 7.65 10.50 1.45
CA ASP A 88 8.53 11.07 2.48
C ASP A 88 9.90 11.42 1.91
N MET A 89 10.53 10.51 1.17
CA MET A 89 11.81 10.77 0.51
C MET A 89 11.73 11.86 -0.56
N MET A 90 10.69 11.85 -1.40
CA MET A 90 10.46 12.88 -2.41
C MET A 90 10.32 14.26 -1.77
N ALA A 91 9.52 14.37 -0.71
CA ALA A 91 9.28 15.62 0.00
C ALA A 91 10.55 16.12 0.71
N ARG A 92 11.31 15.23 1.39
CA ARG A 92 12.63 15.57 1.97
C ARG A 92 13.60 16.06 0.90
N TYR A 93 13.60 15.40 -0.26
CA TYR A 93 14.46 15.75 -1.37
C TYR A 93 14.15 17.15 -1.89
N LEU A 94 12.87 17.48 -2.11
CA LEU A 94 12.46 18.76 -2.69
C LEU A 94 12.47 19.93 -1.69
N ALA A 95 12.30 19.68 -0.39
CA ALA A 95 12.12 20.72 0.63
C ALA A 95 13.16 21.87 0.58
N PRO A 96 14.47 21.64 0.37
CA PRO A 96 15.45 22.72 0.29
C PRO A 96 15.14 23.79 -0.77
N TYR A 97 14.56 23.39 -1.91
CA TYR A 97 14.19 24.32 -2.98
C TYR A 97 13.01 25.19 -2.56
N PHE A 98 11.98 24.58 -1.97
CA PHE A 98 10.76 25.27 -1.56
C PHE A 98 10.94 26.16 -0.31
N CYS A 99 11.98 25.94 0.50
CA CYS A 99 12.30 26.83 1.63
C CYS A 99 12.63 28.26 1.18
N GLN A 100 13.15 28.40 -0.05
CA GLN A 100 13.55 29.69 -0.62
C GLN A 100 12.36 30.56 -1.05
N ALA A 101 11.12 30.05 -0.98
CA ALA A 101 9.91 30.74 -1.42
C ALA A 101 9.50 31.95 -0.56
N THR A 102 9.99 32.05 0.67
CA THR A 102 9.58 33.04 1.66
C THR A 102 10.77 33.82 2.19
N THR A 103 10.52 35.05 2.66
CA THR A 103 11.51 35.88 3.36
C THR A 103 10.94 36.33 4.71
N PRO A 104 11.47 35.86 5.86
CA PRO A 104 12.57 34.90 5.98
C PRO A 104 12.18 33.48 5.48
N PRO A 105 13.17 32.65 5.09
CA PRO A 105 12.93 31.29 4.60
C PRO A 105 12.18 30.43 5.62
N THR A 106 11.15 29.73 5.15
CA THR A 106 10.40 28.79 5.99
C THR A 106 11.30 27.60 6.36
N PRO A 107 11.24 27.09 7.62
CA PRO A 107 12.03 25.93 8.02
C PRO A 107 11.78 24.69 7.15
N LYS A 108 12.85 23.93 6.87
CA LYS A 108 12.80 22.70 6.06
C LYS A 108 11.77 21.69 6.55
N SER A 109 11.60 21.55 7.87
CA SER A 109 10.62 20.63 8.46
C SER A 109 9.18 21.00 8.08
N VAL A 110 8.83 22.28 8.12
CA VAL A 110 7.48 22.76 7.77
C VAL A 110 7.20 22.54 6.29
N ILE A 111 8.17 22.86 5.43
CA ILE A 111 8.05 22.65 3.98
C ILE A 111 7.97 21.15 3.64
N TRP A 112 8.77 20.31 4.30
CA TRP A 112 8.72 18.87 4.12
C TRP A 112 7.34 18.32 4.49
N GLU A 113 6.79 18.66 5.67
CA GLU A 113 5.46 18.21 6.06
C GLU A 113 4.37 18.69 5.09
N ARG A 114 4.44 19.94 4.61
CA ARG A 114 3.54 20.44 3.57
C ARG A 114 3.64 19.58 2.30
N LEU A 115 4.85 19.39 1.78
CA LEU A 115 5.07 18.61 0.56
C LEU A 115 4.61 17.16 0.73
N LYS A 116 4.86 16.54 1.89
CA LYS A 116 4.39 15.20 2.19
C LYS A 116 2.86 15.15 2.18
N HIS A 117 2.19 16.08 2.85
CA HIS A 117 0.74 16.18 2.87
C HIS A 117 0.19 16.32 1.43
N THR A 118 0.76 17.22 0.65
CA THR A 118 0.30 17.47 -0.72
C THR A 118 0.58 16.31 -1.69
N LEU A 119 1.69 15.60 -1.51
CA LEU A 119 2.05 14.45 -2.37
C LEU A 119 1.32 13.16 -1.98
N PHE A 120 0.99 12.97 -0.70
CA PHE A 120 0.46 11.71 -0.18
C PHE A 120 -1.01 11.78 0.27
N THR A 121 -1.42 12.87 0.88
CA THR A 121 -2.77 13.04 1.46
C THR A 121 -3.73 13.69 0.46
N GLU A 122 -3.29 14.74 -0.23
CA GLU A 122 -4.13 15.48 -1.19
C GLU A 122 -4.07 14.89 -2.62
N ASN A 123 -3.21 13.90 -2.85
CA ASN A 123 -3.05 13.30 -4.16
C ASN A 123 -4.14 12.25 -4.42
N GLU A 124 -5.10 12.58 -5.28
CA GLU A 124 -6.24 11.72 -5.65
C GLU A 124 -5.83 10.30 -6.09
N SER A 125 -4.69 10.14 -6.76
CA SER A 125 -4.21 8.82 -7.17
C SER A 125 -3.81 7.97 -5.96
N VAL A 126 -3.17 8.58 -4.97
CA VAL A 126 -2.82 7.90 -3.72
C VAL A 126 -4.07 7.60 -2.89
N ILE A 127 -5.01 8.54 -2.80
CA ILE A 127 -6.31 8.35 -2.12
C ILE A 127 -7.05 7.14 -2.71
N ARG A 128 -7.16 7.08 -4.05
CA ARG A 128 -7.81 5.94 -4.73
C ARG A 128 -7.07 4.62 -4.50
N ASN A 129 -5.73 4.63 -4.42
CA ASN A 129 -4.97 3.43 -4.10
C ASN A 129 -5.20 2.97 -2.65
N LYS A 130 -5.30 3.89 -1.69
CA LYS A 130 -5.64 3.59 -0.29
C LYS A 130 -7.00 2.90 -0.17
N GLN A 131 -8.03 3.49 -0.76
CA GLN A 131 -9.38 2.92 -0.78
C GLN A 131 -9.38 1.50 -1.37
N ARG A 132 -8.69 1.29 -2.49
CA ARG A 132 -8.58 -0.05 -3.11
C ARG A 132 -7.81 -1.05 -2.24
N ASN A 133 -6.81 -0.60 -1.47
CA ASN A 133 -6.09 -1.50 -0.56
C ASN A 133 -6.98 -1.93 0.61
N GLU A 134 -7.67 -0.97 1.22
CA GLU A 134 -8.64 -1.22 2.30
C GLU A 134 -9.73 -2.21 1.87
N GLU A 135 -10.31 -2.02 0.68
CA GLU A 135 -11.29 -2.97 0.12
C GLU A 135 -10.72 -4.39 -0.04
N ARG A 136 -9.44 -4.52 -0.42
CA ARG A 136 -8.79 -5.83 -0.59
C ARG A 136 -8.51 -6.49 0.74
N GLU A 137 -8.11 -5.73 1.75
CA GLU A 137 -7.90 -6.23 3.11
C GLU A 137 -9.22 -6.68 3.73
N GLN A 138 -10.29 -5.90 3.58
CA GLN A 138 -11.64 -6.30 4.01
C GLN A 138 -12.11 -7.58 3.31
N LYS A 139 -11.91 -7.70 1.99
CA LYS A 139 -12.25 -8.94 1.25
C LYS A 139 -11.44 -10.15 1.71
N ARG A 140 -10.16 -9.96 2.08
CA ARG A 140 -9.32 -11.04 2.63
C ARG A 140 -9.78 -11.45 4.03
N ALA A 141 -10.06 -10.49 4.90
CA ALA A 141 -10.58 -10.76 6.24
C ALA A 141 -11.92 -11.50 6.19
N ALA A 142 -12.85 -11.07 5.31
CA ALA A 142 -14.13 -11.73 5.11
C ALA A 142 -13.96 -13.20 4.66
N LYS A 143 -13.06 -13.47 3.71
CA LYS A 143 -12.77 -14.84 3.26
C LYS A 143 -12.19 -15.71 4.37
N LEU A 144 -11.31 -15.17 5.22
CA LEU A 144 -10.74 -15.93 6.34
C LEU A 144 -11.81 -16.27 7.38
N VAL A 145 -12.75 -15.35 7.65
CA VAL A 145 -13.88 -15.60 8.55
C VAL A 145 -14.82 -16.67 7.98
N GLU A 146 -15.11 -16.62 6.67
CA GLU A 146 -15.92 -17.64 6.00
C GLU A 146 -15.27 -19.03 6.06
N GLN A 147 -13.96 -19.12 5.77
CA GLN A 147 -13.19 -20.36 5.88
C GLN A 147 -13.18 -20.91 7.32
N ALA A 148 -12.96 -20.06 8.32
CA ALA A 148 -13.02 -20.47 9.72
C ALA A 148 -14.41 -20.99 10.11
N ALA A 149 -15.48 -20.37 9.61
CA ALA A 149 -16.85 -20.81 9.87
C ALA A 149 -17.19 -22.14 9.16
N GLU A 150 -16.63 -22.40 7.98
CA GLU A 150 -16.76 -23.69 7.29
C GLU A 150 -15.99 -24.80 8.01
N GLU A 151 -14.78 -24.53 8.48
CA GLU A 151 -13.98 -25.46 9.29
C GLU A 151 -14.68 -25.78 10.62
N GLU A 152 -15.28 -24.80 11.28
CA GLU A 152 -16.05 -25.02 12.51
C GLU A 152 -17.31 -25.86 12.26
N LYS A 153 -18.04 -25.62 11.15
CA LYS A 153 -19.18 -26.46 10.75
C LYS A 153 -18.74 -27.90 10.39
N ALA A 154 -17.58 -28.07 9.77
CA ALA A 154 -17.03 -29.38 9.45
C ALA A 154 -16.53 -30.12 10.71
N ALA A 155 -16.08 -29.39 11.73
CA ALA A 155 -15.60 -29.93 13.00
C ALA A 155 -16.73 -30.25 14.01
N GLN A 156 -17.98 -29.81 13.79
CA GLN A 156 -19.09 -30.17 14.67
C GLN A 156 -19.35 -31.68 14.62
N PRO A 157 -19.26 -32.40 15.76
CA PRO A 157 -19.48 -33.83 15.79
C PRO A 157 -20.93 -34.14 15.39
N LYS A 158 -21.11 -35.04 14.41
CA LYS A 158 -22.43 -35.55 14.01
C LYS A 158 -23.16 -36.06 15.25
N GLN A 159 -24.17 -35.30 15.71
CA GLN A 159 -24.97 -35.68 16.86
C GLN A 159 -25.65 -37.03 16.56
N LYS A 160 -25.26 -38.08 17.29
CA LYS A 160 -25.98 -39.35 17.32
C LYS A 160 -27.38 -39.08 17.88
N ARG A 161 -28.39 -39.04 17.01
CA ARG A 161 -29.80 -39.03 17.43
C ARG A 161 -30.16 -40.40 17.97
N VAL A 162 -30.12 -40.54 19.30
CA VAL A 162 -30.74 -41.69 19.99
C VAL A 162 -32.25 -41.46 20.03
N ARG A 163 -33.01 -42.18 19.21
CA ARG A 163 -34.47 -42.25 19.37
C ARG A 163 -34.79 -43.35 20.37
N VAL A 164 -35.41 -42.97 21.49
CA VAL A 164 -35.99 -43.92 22.44
C VAL A 164 -37.34 -44.38 21.87
N ILE A 165 -37.44 -45.65 21.48
CA ILE A 165 -38.72 -46.27 21.13
C ILE A 165 -39.24 -46.97 22.37
N LYS A 166 -40.34 -46.49 22.93
CA LYS A 166 -41.08 -47.20 24.00
C LYS A 166 -42.01 -48.22 23.35
N THR A 167 -41.87 -49.49 23.67
CA THR A 167 -42.84 -50.54 23.32
C THR A 167 -43.85 -50.73 24.46
N ALA A 168 -45.04 -51.24 24.12
CA ALA A 168 -46.21 -51.32 25.01
C ALA A 168 -46.08 -52.24 26.24
N ASN A 169 -44.96 -52.97 26.40
CA ASN A 169 -44.73 -53.90 27.51
C ASN A 169 -43.64 -53.45 28.51
N ASN A 170 -43.34 -52.15 28.58
CA ASN A 170 -42.46 -51.55 29.60
C ASN A 170 -41.02 -52.12 29.66
N GLN A 171 -40.53 -52.76 28.58
CA GLN A 171 -39.13 -53.17 28.43
C GLN A 171 -38.38 -52.22 27.49
N SER A 172 -37.34 -51.57 28.00
CA SER A 172 -36.45 -50.70 27.22
C SER A 172 -35.45 -51.54 26.42
N VAL A 173 -35.62 -51.61 25.10
CA VAL A 173 -34.65 -52.23 24.18
C VAL A 173 -33.79 -51.13 23.55
N TYR A 174 -32.48 -51.17 23.80
CA TYR A 174 -31.52 -50.27 23.18
C TYR A 174 -31.13 -50.81 21.79
N ALA A 175 -31.74 -50.30 20.73
CA ALA A 175 -31.31 -50.59 19.36
C ALA A 175 -30.28 -49.53 18.90
N VAL A 176 -29.01 -49.91 18.80
CA VAL A 176 -27.96 -49.07 18.20
C VAL A 176 -27.94 -49.36 16.69
N ARG A 177 -28.50 -48.48 15.87
CA ARG A 177 -28.28 -48.51 14.42
C ARG A 177 -26.95 -47.82 14.11
N ILE A 178 -26.00 -48.56 13.58
CA ILE A 178 -24.76 -48.02 13.02
C ILE A 178 -25.00 -47.87 11.52
N ASP A 179 -25.25 -46.65 11.05
CA ASP A 179 -25.25 -46.37 9.61
C ASP A 179 -23.79 -46.33 9.14
N ILE A 180 -23.34 -47.41 8.48
CA ILE A 180 -22.05 -47.48 7.79
C ILE A 180 -22.25 -46.89 6.38
N PRO A 181 -21.66 -45.74 6.04
CA PRO A 181 -21.78 -45.20 4.69
C PRO A 181 -20.84 -45.94 3.74
N ASN A 182 -21.40 -46.45 2.64
CA ASN A 182 -20.75 -46.92 1.41
C ASN A 182 -19.67 -48.02 1.54
N LEU A 183 -20.12 -49.27 1.46
CA LEU A 183 -19.34 -50.35 0.86
C LEU A 183 -19.95 -50.66 -0.52
N THR A 184 -19.54 -49.90 -1.53
CA THR A 184 -19.71 -50.27 -2.93
C THR A 184 -18.74 -51.42 -3.22
N GLN A 185 -19.12 -52.65 -2.88
CA GLN A 185 -18.44 -53.83 -3.41
C GLN A 185 -18.90 -54.04 -4.86
N LYS A 186 -18.06 -53.60 -5.80
CA LYS A 186 -18.09 -54.13 -7.17
C LYS A 186 -17.63 -55.59 -7.09
N VAL A 187 -18.55 -56.52 -7.33
CA VAL A 187 -18.22 -57.92 -7.65
C VAL A 187 -18.06 -58.02 -9.17
N ARG A 188 -16.95 -58.64 -9.59
CA ARG A 188 -16.64 -58.98 -10.99
C ARG A 188 -17.54 -60.09 -11.49
#